data_AF-A0A933D5Z4-F1
#
_entry.id   AF-A0A933D5Z4-F1
#
_cell.length_a   1.000
_cell.length_b   1.000
_cell.length_c   1.000
_cell.angle_alpha   90.00
_cell.angle_beta   90.00
_cell.angle_gamma   90.00
#
_symmetry.space_group_name_H-M   'P 1'
#
loop_
_entity.id
_entity.type
_entity.pdbx_description
1 polymer ?
#
loop_
_entity_poly.entity_id
_entity_poly.type
_entity_poly.pdbx_seq_one_letter_code
_entity_poly.pdbx_strand_id
1 'polypeptide(L)'
;MKRILISAVMVICMQSTLTLAQQKNNIADFYPLADSVTQFPPFDKKLSMICQKRILQRYVTFIGIEGEKKVLLVAVTLKKIRSIQDSISLSVEFKGIMPHPGRISTWGYVFDRNNDGKVDYMALVGGAAPFKDENFPDDYPLRGEPLSAYNQDELEYWVSHCKLVFNHWADDNFDDTLDALIHIDLDPQRDWVERKIVVQSTKFNGRFDDVWAFYQHIDEEPDTVGHSNSRIPYHPIGKPNDAITKAMLDEKTNIMLLIQRASRECGLTKENFSDGKREE
;
A
#
# COMPACT_ATOMS: atom_id res chain seq x y z
N MET A 1 11.53 -64.45 42.72
CA MET A 1 12.29 -64.18 41.47
C MET A 1 11.53 -63.08 40.71
N LYS A 2 11.77 -61.78 40.91
CA LYS A 2 12.90 -60.93 40.47
C LYS A 2 13.26 -61.05 38.97
N ARG A 3 12.60 -60.24 38.13
CA ARG A 3 13.08 -59.47 36.95
C ARG A 3 12.01 -58.37 36.73
N ILE A 4 12.15 -57.07 36.98
CA ILE A 4 13.12 -56.02 36.59
C ILE A 4 13.37 -55.95 35.08
N LEU A 5 12.65 -55.02 34.43
CA LEU A 5 12.98 -54.26 33.21
C LEU A 5 12.11 -52.99 33.30
N ILE A 6 12.59 -51.86 33.84
CA ILE A 6 13.48 -50.84 33.25
C ILE A 6 12.95 -50.31 31.91
N SER A 7 12.31 -49.15 32.04
CA SER A 7 12.43 -47.92 31.24
C SER A 7 12.44 -48.00 29.71
N ALA A 8 11.40 -47.41 29.13
CA ALA A 8 11.56 -46.44 28.05
C ALA A 8 10.47 -45.37 28.19
N VAL A 9 10.84 -44.27 28.85
CA VAL A 9 10.08 -43.02 28.84
C VAL A 9 10.21 -42.46 27.42
N MET A 10 9.18 -42.66 26.60
CA MET A 10 9.08 -42.01 25.30
C MET A 10 8.40 -40.66 25.51
N VAL A 11 9.21 -39.67 25.94
CA VAL A 11 8.87 -38.25 25.77
C VAL A 11 8.99 -37.98 24.28
N ILE A 12 7.89 -38.18 23.55
CA ILE A 12 7.76 -37.61 22.22
C ILE A 12 7.42 -36.14 22.45
N CYS A 13 8.47 -35.31 22.47
CA CYS A 13 8.36 -33.90 22.19
C CYS A 13 7.79 -33.72 20.78
N MET A 14 6.46 -33.70 20.66
CA MET A 14 5.81 -33.02 19.54
C MET A 14 5.80 -31.52 19.82
N GLN A 15 7.00 -30.94 19.88
CA GLN A 15 7.24 -29.53 19.61
C GLN A 15 7.59 -29.42 18.13
N SER A 16 6.57 -29.39 17.28
CA SER A 16 6.71 -29.01 15.87
C SER A 16 5.36 -28.70 15.22
N THR A 17 4.52 -27.91 15.91
CA THR A 17 3.42 -27.15 15.26
C THR A 17 3.78 -25.67 15.05
N LEU A 18 5.01 -25.26 15.37
CA LEU A 18 5.56 -23.97 14.98
C LEU A 18 6.20 -24.11 13.60
N THR A 19 5.44 -23.78 12.54
CA THR A 19 5.88 -23.07 11.31
C THR A 19 4.87 -23.12 10.14
N LEU A 20 3.57 -23.39 10.39
CA LEU A 20 2.52 -23.05 9.40
C LEU A 20 1.83 -21.70 9.67
N ALA A 21 2.21 -21.03 10.77
CA ALA A 21 1.75 -19.69 11.13
C ALA A 21 2.93 -18.70 11.22
N GLN A 22 3.97 -18.89 10.39
CA GLN A 22 4.76 -17.74 9.92
C GLN A 22 3.90 -17.03 8.87
N GLN A 23 2.80 -16.52 9.39
CA GLN A 23 1.69 -15.84 8.77
C GLN A 23 2.29 -14.55 8.20
N LYS A 24 2.12 -14.28 6.90
CA LYS A 24 2.54 -13.11 6.12
C LYS A 24 2.85 -11.83 6.93
N ASN A 25 4.01 -11.74 7.58
CA ASN A 25 4.33 -10.66 8.53
C ASN A 25 5.16 -9.54 7.91
N ASN A 26 5.83 -9.79 6.78
CA ASN A 26 6.57 -8.75 6.07
C ASN A 26 5.70 -8.09 4.98
N ILE A 27 6.16 -6.93 4.50
CA ILE A 27 5.46 -6.18 3.45
C ILE A 27 5.31 -6.98 2.15
N ALA A 28 6.30 -7.80 1.78
CA ALA A 28 6.33 -8.51 0.51
C ALA A 28 5.28 -9.63 0.44
N ASP A 29 5.12 -10.38 1.53
CA ASP A 29 4.15 -11.47 1.64
C ASP A 29 2.69 -10.97 1.65
N PHE A 30 2.46 -9.79 2.23
CA PHE A 30 1.13 -9.18 2.29
C PHE A 30 0.78 -8.37 1.04
N TYR A 31 1.77 -7.86 0.33
CA TYR A 31 1.59 -6.98 -0.84
C TYR A 31 0.63 -7.54 -1.89
N PRO A 32 0.72 -8.80 -2.37
CA PRO A 32 -0.20 -9.30 -3.40
C PRO A 32 -1.67 -9.21 -3.00
N LEU A 33 -1.95 -9.34 -1.70
CA LEU A 33 -3.32 -9.20 -1.21
C LEU A 33 -3.75 -7.74 -1.21
N ALA A 34 -2.96 -6.84 -0.62
CA ALA A 34 -3.29 -5.42 -0.60
C ALA A 34 -3.41 -4.84 -2.01
N ASP A 35 -2.49 -5.23 -2.90
CA ASP A 35 -2.46 -4.83 -4.31
C ASP A 35 -3.66 -5.37 -5.10
N SER A 36 -4.15 -6.58 -4.79
CA SER A 36 -5.37 -7.08 -5.43
C SER A 36 -6.60 -6.18 -5.13
N VAL A 37 -6.67 -5.59 -3.93
CA VAL A 37 -7.77 -4.69 -3.55
C VAL A 37 -7.62 -3.32 -4.22
N THR A 38 -6.39 -2.86 -4.46
CA THR A 38 -6.14 -1.59 -5.17
C THR A 38 -6.40 -1.72 -6.68
N GLN A 39 -6.12 -2.89 -7.27
CA GLN A 39 -6.35 -3.17 -8.68
C GLN A 39 -7.82 -3.49 -9.01
N PHE A 40 -8.50 -4.19 -8.10
CA PHE A 40 -9.90 -4.58 -8.25
C PHE A 40 -10.75 -4.03 -7.10
N PRO A 41 -10.84 -2.69 -6.98
CA PRO A 41 -11.61 -2.10 -5.90
C PRO A 41 -13.11 -2.38 -6.13
N PRO A 42 -13.93 -2.36 -5.06
CA PRO A 42 -15.34 -2.76 -5.12
C PRO A 42 -16.22 -1.66 -5.76
N PHE A 43 -16.02 -1.39 -7.05
CA PHE A 43 -16.71 -0.34 -7.80
C PHE A 43 -18.24 -0.49 -7.84
N ASP A 44 -18.73 -1.73 -7.75
CA ASP A 44 -20.16 -2.05 -7.74
C ASP A 44 -20.79 -1.83 -6.35
N LYS A 45 -19.98 -1.65 -5.31
CA LYS A 45 -20.46 -1.43 -3.94
C LYS A 45 -20.56 0.04 -3.62
N LYS A 46 -21.63 0.41 -2.91
CA LYS A 46 -21.79 1.76 -2.39
C LYS A 46 -20.94 1.93 -1.14
N LEU A 47 -20.03 2.91 -1.16
CA LEU A 47 -19.25 3.29 0.02
C LEU A 47 -20.07 4.13 1.00
N SER A 48 -19.81 3.94 2.29
CA SER A 48 -20.43 4.71 3.37
C SER A 48 -19.40 5.13 4.42
N MET A 49 -19.70 6.22 5.11
CA MET A 49 -18.88 6.68 6.23
C MET A 49 -19.21 5.87 7.48
N ILE A 50 -18.25 5.12 7.99
CA ILE A 50 -18.37 4.40 9.26
C ILE A 50 -18.21 5.38 10.42
N CYS A 51 -17.16 6.20 10.37
CA CYS A 51 -16.90 7.20 11.39
C CYS A 51 -16.05 8.33 10.81
N GLN A 52 -16.19 9.54 11.38
CA GLN A 52 -15.31 10.66 11.08
C GLN A 52 -15.02 11.44 12.35
N LYS A 53 -13.73 11.65 12.64
CA LYS A 53 -13.25 12.37 13.81
C LYS A 53 -12.27 13.45 13.41
N ARG A 54 -12.31 14.56 14.13
CA ARG A 54 -11.31 15.62 14.01
C ARG A 54 -10.23 15.37 15.06
N ILE A 55 -9.02 15.05 14.60
CA ILE A 55 -7.85 14.90 15.45
C ILE A 55 -6.88 16.03 15.11
N LEU A 56 -6.60 16.88 16.10
CA LEU A 56 -5.84 18.12 15.90
C LEU A 56 -6.48 19.00 14.79
N GLN A 57 -5.75 19.26 13.71
CA GLN A 57 -6.21 20.07 12.58
C GLN A 57 -6.73 19.24 11.40
N ARG A 58 -6.76 17.90 11.52
CA ARG A 58 -7.17 17.01 10.43
C ARG A 58 -8.46 16.27 10.77
N TYR A 59 -9.24 15.96 9.76
CA TYR A 59 -10.34 15.01 9.82
C TYR A 59 -9.82 13.65 9.33
N VAL A 60 -10.06 12.61 10.12
CA VAL A 60 -9.84 11.22 9.73
C VAL A 60 -11.22 10.60 9.53
N THR A 61 -11.47 10.10 8.33
CA THR A 61 -12.74 9.49 7.93
C THR A 61 -12.49 8.03 7.62
N PHE A 62 -13.12 7.14 8.37
CA PHE A 62 -13.15 5.70 8.12
C PHE A 62 -14.35 5.36 7.26
N ILE A 63 -14.09 4.60 6.20
CA ILE A 63 -15.04 4.34 5.12
C ILE A 63 -15.07 2.83 4.89
N GLY A 64 -16.27 2.30 4.68
CA GLY A 64 -16.49 0.90 4.36
C GLY A 64 -17.63 0.75 3.36
N ILE A 65 -18.00 -0.49 3.09
CA ILE A 65 -19.16 -0.80 2.25
C ILE A 65 -20.44 -0.51 3.04
N GLU A 66 -21.45 0.07 2.39
CA GLU A 66 -22.75 0.37 2.99
C GLU A 66 -23.40 -0.89 3.57
N GLY A 67 -23.80 -0.84 4.84
CA GLY A 67 -24.37 -1.97 5.56
C GLY A 67 -23.33 -2.83 6.30
N GLU A 68 -22.04 -2.67 5.99
CA GLU A 68 -20.95 -3.37 6.67
C GLU A 68 -20.33 -2.50 7.78
N LYS A 69 -19.71 -3.17 8.76
CA LYS A 69 -18.97 -2.52 9.85
C LYS A 69 -17.46 -2.52 9.62
N LYS A 70 -17.01 -3.15 8.53
CA LYS A 70 -15.60 -3.29 8.18
C LYS A 70 -15.08 -2.01 7.51
N VAL A 71 -14.01 -1.48 8.05
CA VAL A 71 -13.23 -0.40 7.45
C VAL A 71 -12.49 -0.98 6.26
N LEU A 72 -12.67 -0.34 5.11
CA LEU A 72 -11.94 -0.60 3.88
C LEU A 72 -10.90 0.49 3.63
N LEU A 73 -11.33 1.75 3.78
CA LEU A 73 -10.56 2.94 3.43
C LEU A 73 -10.46 3.91 4.60
N VAL A 74 -9.39 4.69 4.58
CA VAL A 74 -9.25 5.89 5.41
C VAL A 74 -8.95 7.10 4.54
N ALA A 75 -9.52 8.25 4.90
CA ALA A 75 -9.17 9.54 4.31
C ALA A 75 -8.76 10.53 5.40
N VAL A 76 -7.65 11.23 5.17
CA VAL A 76 -7.07 12.22 6.08
C VAL A 76 -7.09 13.59 5.43
N THR A 77 -7.97 14.48 5.86
CA THR A 77 -8.25 15.75 5.17
C THR A 77 -8.18 16.94 6.11
N LEU A 78 -8.08 18.17 5.58
CA LEU A 78 -8.19 19.40 6.38
C LEU A 78 -9.63 19.85 6.58
N LYS A 79 -10.55 19.36 5.74
CA LYS A 79 -11.97 19.70 5.75
C LYS A 79 -12.80 18.44 5.89
N LYS A 80 -13.90 18.55 6.64
CA LYS A 80 -14.86 17.46 6.83
C LYS A 80 -15.39 16.95 5.48
N ILE A 81 -15.32 15.64 5.27
CA ILE A 81 -15.97 14.98 4.14
C ILE A 81 -17.47 14.94 4.42
N ARG A 82 -18.27 15.38 3.44
CA ARG A 82 -19.74 15.41 3.52
C ARG A 82 -20.40 14.32 2.69
N SER A 83 -19.79 13.95 1.56
CA SER A 83 -20.23 12.92 0.64
C SER A 83 -19.00 12.12 0.23
N ILE A 84 -19.02 10.80 0.46
CA ILE A 84 -17.90 9.93 0.11
C ILE A 84 -17.77 9.85 -1.41
N GLN A 85 -18.89 9.64 -2.08
CA GLN A 85 -19.02 9.50 -3.54
C GLN A 85 -18.47 10.71 -4.29
N ASP A 86 -18.66 11.91 -3.73
CA ASP A 86 -18.18 13.15 -4.35
C ASP A 86 -16.72 13.47 -4.02
N SER A 87 -16.08 12.70 -3.14
CA SER A 87 -14.78 13.02 -2.56
C SER A 87 -13.69 12.01 -2.90
N ILE A 88 -14.05 10.72 -2.95
CA ILE A 88 -13.14 9.61 -3.24
C ILE A 88 -13.58 8.94 -4.53
N SER A 89 -12.64 8.79 -5.44
CA SER A 89 -12.83 8.05 -6.69
C SER A 89 -12.02 6.78 -6.62
N LEU A 90 -12.66 5.62 -6.83
CA LEU A 90 -11.96 4.33 -6.90
C LEU A 90 -11.37 4.09 -8.29
N SER A 91 -11.64 4.98 -9.26
CA SER A 91 -11.16 4.94 -10.64
C SER A 91 -10.32 6.18 -10.95
N VAL A 92 -9.57 6.12 -12.05
CA VAL A 92 -8.88 7.31 -12.58
C VAL A 92 -9.92 8.29 -13.12
N GLU A 93 -9.82 9.55 -12.69
CA GLU A 93 -10.53 10.67 -13.31
C GLU A 93 -9.59 11.43 -14.24
N PHE A 94 -10.14 12.01 -15.31
CA PHE A 94 -9.35 12.78 -16.27
C PHE A 94 -9.82 14.23 -16.32
N LYS A 95 -8.87 15.16 -16.24
CA LYS A 95 -9.08 16.58 -16.57
C LYS A 95 -8.34 16.90 -17.87
N GLY A 96 -9.02 16.76 -19.00
CA GLY A 96 -8.34 16.66 -20.30
C GLY A 96 -7.61 15.33 -20.38
N ILE A 97 -6.31 15.35 -20.65
CA ILE A 97 -5.45 14.14 -20.70
C ILE A 97 -4.74 13.84 -19.37
N MET A 98 -4.89 14.71 -18.37
CA MET A 98 -4.17 14.58 -17.10
C MET A 98 -4.94 13.64 -16.15
N PRO A 99 -4.36 12.48 -15.78
CA PRO A 99 -5.00 11.52 -14.89
C PRO A 99 -4.91 11.99 -13.43
N HIS A 100 -6.00 11.83 -12.67
CA HIS A 100 -6.14 12.25 -11.28
C HIS A 100 -6.84 11.17 -10.44
N PRO A 101 -6.48 11.01 -9.15
CA PRO A 101 -7.11 10.05 -8.26
C PRO A 101 -8.44 10.54 -7.64
N GLY A 102 -9.11 11.48 -8.31
CA GLY A 102 -10.30 12.17 -7.80
C GLY A 102 -10.01 13.46 -7.01
N ARG A 103 -11.02 13.96 -6.29
CA ARG A 103 -10.97 15.26 -5.59
C ARG A 103 -10.07 15.29 -4.37
N ILE A 104 -9.90 14.15 -3.72
CA ILE A 104 -9.03 13.98 -2.55
C ILE A 104 -7.98 12.95 -2.91
N SER A 105 -6.70 13.27 -2.69
CA SER A 105 -5.57 12.36 -2.88
C SER A 105 -5.01 11.80 -1.57
N THR A 106 -5.55 12.23 -0.43
CA THR A 106 -5.08 11.83 0.91
C THR A 106 -5.97 10.74 1.50
N TRP A 107 -6.14 9.65 0.75
CA TRP A 107 -6.87 8.46 1.19
C TRP A 107 -6.12 7.19 0.80
N GLY A 108 -6.52 6.05 1.35
CA GLY A 108 -5.95 4.75 1.03
C GLY A 108 -6.65 3.60 1.74
N TYR A 109 -6.27 2.37 1.39
CA TYR A 109 -6.68 1.16 2.09
C TYR A 109 -5.87 0.97 3.36
N VAL A 110 -6.49 0.40 4.40
CA VAL A 110 -5.84 0.13 5.69
C VAL A 110 -6.16 -1.27 6.17
N PHE A 111 -5.18 -1.91 6.81
CA PHE A 111 -5.29 -3.29 7.28
C PHE A 111 -4.64 -3.45 8.66
N ASP A 112 -5.11 -4.48 9.38
CA ASP A 112 -4.65 -4.93 10.69
C ASP A 112 -4.13 -6.36 10.52
N ARG A 113 -2.87 -6.52 10.07
CA ARG A 113 -2.30 -7.81 9.66
C ARG A 113 -2.14 -8.77 10.83
N ASN A 114 -1.87 -8.23 12.03
CA ASN A 114 -1.67 -9.04 13.24
C ASN A 114 -2.94 -9.22 14.09
N ASN A 115 -4.06 -8.60 13.69
CA ASN A 115 -5.38 -8.67 14.33
C ASN A 115 -5.37 -8.15 15.79
N ASP A 116 -4.59 -7.11 16.07
CA ASP A 116 -4.50 -6.46 17.38
C ASP A 116 -5.44 -5.26 17.54
N GLY A 117 -6.11 -4.86 16.47
CA GLY A 117 -7.03 -3.73 16.40
C GLY A 117 -6.39 -2.41 15.97
N LYS A 118 -5.13 -2.42 15.57
CA LYS A 118 -4.42 -1.28 15.02
C LYS A 118 -4.20 -1.43 13.52
N VAL A 119 -4.02 -0.30 12.87
CA VAL A 119 -3.54 -0.28 11.49
C VAL A 119 -2.04 -0.43 11.52
N ASP A 120 -1.53 -1.47 10.86
CA ASP A 120 -0.09 -1.75 10.67
C ASP A 120 0.31 -1.80 9.19
N TYR A 121 -0.67 -1.73 8.27
CA TYR A 121 -0.44 -1.65 6.83
C TYR A 121 -1.35 -0.62 6.17
N MET A 122 -0.79 0.21 5.29
CA MET A 122 -1.52 1.23 4.53
C MET A 122 -1.12 1.20 3.05
N ALA A 123 -2.09 1.09 2.15
CA ALA A 123 -1.91 1.36 0.73
C ALA A 123 -2.47 2.75 0.42
N LEU A 124 -1.61 3.77 0.45
CA LEU A 124 -2.01 5.17 0.30
C LEU A 124 -1.93 5.61 -1.16
N VAL A 125 -2.94 6.34 -1.63
CA VAL A 125 -2.93 6.90 -2.98
C VAL A 125 -1.75 7.83 -3.17
N GLY A 126 -0.89 7.50 -4.14
CA GLY A 126 0.23 8.32 -4.60
C GLY A 126 -0.14 9.21 -5.79
N GLY A 127 -1.20 8.86 -6.54
CA GLY A 127 -1.64 9.61 -7.71
C GLY A 127 -2.39 8.73 -8.70
N ALA A 128 -2.35 9.13 -9.97
CA ALA A 128 -2.76 8.31 -11.09
C ALA A 128 -1.73 8.50 -12.21
N ALA A 129 -1.32 7.40 -12.84
CA ALA A 129 -0.30 7.38 -13.88
C ALA A 129 -0.48 6.13 -14.75
N PRO A 130 0.04 6.15 -15.99
CA PRO A 130 0.02 4.97 -16.84
C PRO A 130 1.13 3.98 -16.45
N PHE A 131 0.83 2.69 -16.58
CA PHE A 131 1.78 1.61 -16.27
C PHE A 131 2.39 1.07 -17.56
N LYS A 132 3.72 0.96 -17.59
CA LYS A 132 4.46 0.37 -18.70
C LYS A 132 4.10 -1.12 -18.78
N ASP A 133 3.69 -1.57 -19.95
CA ASP A 133 3.42 -2.98 -20.22
C ASP A 133 4.60 -3.64 -20.98
N GLU A 134 4.48 -4.93 -21.27
CA GLU A 134 5.51 -5.68 -22.00
C GLU A 134 5.63 -5.26 -23.47
N ASN A 135 4.57 -4.64 -24.03
CA ASN A 135 4.50 -4.22 -25.42
C ASN A 135 4.69 -2.71 -25.56
N PHE A 136 5.38 -2.08 -24.61
CA PHE A 136 5.54 -0.65 -24.57
C PHE A 136 6.27 -0.14 -25.83
N PRO A 137 5.67 0.80 -26.59
CA PRO A 137 6.25 1.23 -27.85
C PRO A 137 7.54 2.04 -27.64
N ASP A 138 8.61 1.65 -28.33
CA ASP A 138 9.93 2.28 -28.24
C ASP A 138 9.90 3.77 -28.64
N ASP A 139 9.01 4.12 -29.57
CA ASP A 139 8.81 5.45 -30.13
C ASP A 139 7.78 6.29 -29.37
N TYR A 140 7.27 5.81 -28.21
CA TYR A 140 6.36 6.60 -27.40
C TYR A 140 7.01 7.93 -26.98
N PRO A 141 6.26 9.06 -27.03
CA PRO A 141 6.80 10.39 -26.74
C PRO A 141 7.56 10.50 -25.42
N LEU A 142 8.61 11.34 -25.42
CA LEU A 142 9.38 11.64 -24.22
C LEU A 142 8.61 12.55 -23.27
N ARG A 143 9.06 12.58 -22.01
CA ARG A 143 8.53 13.44 -20.96
C ARG A 143 8.54 14.90 -21.41
N GLY A 144 7.36 15.53 -21.34
CA GLY A 144 7.17 16.92 -21.70
C GLY A 144 6.95 17.16 -23.19
N GLU A 145 7.10 16.13 -24.04
CA GLU A 145 6.58 16.18 -25.39
C GLU A 145 5.06 16.06 -25.34
N PRO A 146 4.32 16.90 -26.09
CA PRO A 146 2.88 16.84 -26.09
C PRO A 146 2.44 15.53 -26.71
N LEU A 147 1.60 14.77 -26.00
CA LEU A 147 0.79 13.73 -26.63
C LEU A 147 -0.01 14.41 -27.75
N SER A 148 0.24 14.02 -28.98
CA SER A 148 -0.39 14.69 -30.11
C SER A 148 -1.88 14.40 -30.03
N ALA A 149 -2.71 15.45 -29.88
CA ALA A 149 -4.17 15.30 -29.94
C ALA A 149 -4.65 14.79 -31.32
N TYR A 150 -3.75 14.69 -32.31
CA TYR A 150 -3.98 14.13 -33.64
C TYR A 150 -3.52 12.68 -33.78
N ASN A 151 -2.84 12.11 -32.77
CA ASN A 151 -2.55 10.67 -32.72
C ASN A 151 -3.49 10.01 -31.71
N GLN A 152 -4.68 9.64 -32.19
CA GLN A 152 -5.73 9.05 -31.37
C GLN A 152 -5.28 7.74 -30.72
N ASP A 153 -4.47 6.94 -31.42
CA ASP A 153 -3.98 5.65 -30.92
C ASP A 153 -3.03 5.84 -29.72
N GLU A 154 -2.14 6.85 -29.76
CA GLU A 154 -1.28 7.21 -28.61
C GLU A 154 -2.11 7.62 -27.39
N LEU A 155 -3.15 8.43 -27.61
CA LEU A 155 -4.01 8.90 -26.53
C LEU A 155 -4.86 7.78 -25.94
N GLU A 156 -5.42 6.92 -26.77
CA GLU A 156 -6.17 5.74 -26.33
C GLU A 156 -5.26 4.80 -25.53
N TYR A 157 -4.03 4.57 -26.00
CA TYR A 157 -3.03 3.79 -25.30
C TYR A 157 -2.67 4.42 -23.94
N TRP A 158 -2.42 5.73 -23.87
CA TRP A 158 -2.18 6.42 -22.60
C TRP A 158 -3.31 6.24 -21.59
N VAL A 159 -4.55 6.48 -22.03
CA VAL A 159 -5.73 6.45 -21.17
C VAL A 159 -6.02 5.02 -20.70
N SER A 160 -5.88 4.02 -21.57
CA SER A 160 -6.16 2.63 -21.23
C SER A 160 -5.17 2.05 -20.21
N HIS A 161 -3.96 2.61 -20.13
CA HIS A 161 -2.92 2.18 -19.19
C HIS A 161 -2.90 2.97 -17.88
N CYS A 162 -3.63 4.09 -17.79
CA CYS A 162 -3.74 4.87 -16.58
C CYS A 162 -4.47 4.11 -15.48
N LYS A 163 -3.82 3.98 -14.32
CA LYS A 163 -4.39 3.37 -13.11
C LYS A 163 -4.20 4.30 -11.92
N LEU A 164 -4.99 4.08 -10.87
CA LEU A 164 -4.68 4.65 -9.56
C LEU A 164 -3.37 4.03 -9.07
N VAL A 165 -2.49 4.87 -8.53
CA VAL A 165 -1.20 4.46 -8.00
C VAL A 165 -1.26 4.49 -6.49
N PHE A 166 -0.82 3.39 -5.87
CA PHE A 166 -0.76 3.26 -4.42
C PHE A 166 0.69 3.00 -3.98
N ASN A 167 1.14 3.74 -2.99
CA ASN A 167 2.37 3.44 -2.27
C ASN A 167 2.00 2.71 -0.99
N HIS A 168 2.66 1.59 -0.72
CA HIS A 168 2.36 0.71 0.38
C HIS A 168 3.34 0.98 1.52
N TRP A 169 2.85 0.92 2.75
CA TRP A 169 3.58 1.25 3.96
C TRP A 169 3.24 0.22 5.01
N ALA A 170 4.24 -0.28 5.71
CA ALA A 170 4.07 -1.33 6.70
C ALA A 170 4.95 -1.11 7.94
N ASP A 171 4.37 -1.44 9.08
CA ASP A 171 5.03 -1.66 10.36
C ASP A 171 5.19 -3.17 10.51
N ASP A 172 6.32 -3.73 10.01
CA ASP A 172 6.53 -5.18 9.92
C ASP A 172 6.90 -5.82 11.26
N ASN A 173 7.40 -5.06 12.23
CA ASN A 173 7.65 -5.55 13.59
C ASN A 173 6.52 -5.23 14.59
N PHE A 174 5.50 -4.48 14.16
CA PHE A 174 4.34 -4.08 14.96
C PHE A 174 4.69 -3.20 16.17
N ASP A 175 5.69 -2.32 16.05
CA ASP A 175 6.16 -1.42 17.11
C ASP A 175 5.56 0.00 17.05
N ASP A 176 4.54 0.19 16.21
CA ASP A 176 3.91 1.46 15.85
C ASP A 176 4.81 2.40 15.02
N THR A 177 5.88 1.88 14.39
CA THR A 177 6.77 2.59 13.47
C THR A 177 6.81 1.90 12.11
N LEU A 178 6.60 2.66 11.03
CA LEU A 178 6.79 2.11 9.69
C LEU A 178 8.28 1.84 9.43
N ASP A 179 8.56 0.61 9.01
CA ASP A 179 9.91 0.10 8.74
C ASP A 179 10.04 -0.51 7.33
N ALA A 180 8.94 -0.58 6.59
CA ALA A 180 8.90 -1.09 5.24
C ALA A 180 7.93 -0.29 4.34
N LEU A 181 8.25 -0.23 3.05
CA LEU A 181 7.39 0.38 2.03
C LEU A 181 7.59 -0.24 0.65
N ILE A 182 6.58 -0.09 -0.20
CA ILE A 182 6.66 -0.32 -1.64
C ILE A 182 6.27 0.99 -2.31
N HIS A 183 7.22 1.55 -3.07
CA HIS A 183 7.06 2.85 -3.71
C HIS A 183 7.15 2.72 -5.23
N ILE A 184 6.32 3.45 -5.94
CA ILE A 184 6.46 3.55 -7.40
C ILE A 184 7.70 4.35 -7.82
N ASP A 185 8.30 3.92 -8.93
CA ASP A 185 9.40 4.59 -9.63
C ASP A 185 9.01 4.72 -11.12
N LEU A 186 8.96 5.97 -11.60
CA LEU A 186 8.64 6.23 -12.99
C LEU A 186 9.87 6.02 -13.91
N ASP A 187 9.59 5.71 -15.16
CA ASP A 187 10.54 5.82 -16.26
C ASP A 187 11.08 7.27 -16.29
N PRO A 188 12.41 7.47 -16.17
CA PRO A 188 13.00 8.79 -16.12
C PRO A 188 12.78 9.60 -17.40
N GLN A 189 12.49 8.93 -18.52
CA GLN A 189 12.33 9.52 -19.84
C GLN A 189 10.88 9.76 -20.22
N ARG A 190 9.89 9.01 -19.73
CA ARG A 190 8.52 9.01 -20.33
C ARG A 190 7.34 9.20 -19.36
N ASP A 191 7.55 9.40 -18.06
CA ASP A 191 6.46 9.59 -17.06
C ASP A 191 5.50 8.38 -16.92
N TRP A 192 5.94 7.17 -17.30
CA TRP A 192 5.23 5.90 -17.08
C TRP A 192 5.72 5.22 -15.82
N VAL A 193 4.83 4.55 -15.08
CA VAL A 193 5.26 3.67 -13.98
C VAL A 193 6.03 2.52 -14.59
N GLU A 194 7.34 2.49 -14.33
CA GLU A 194 8.23 1.46 -14.85
C GLU A 194 8.34 0.31 -13.88
N ARG A 195 8.59 0.61 -12.59
CA ARG A 195 8.80 -0.41 -11.57
C ARG A 195 8.30 0.06 -10.20
N LYS A 196 8.34 -0.86 -9.25
CA LYS A 196 8.04 -0.63 -7.84
C LYS A 196 9.27 -1.01 -7.03
N ILE A 197 9.70 -0.13 -6.15
CA ILE A 197 10.85 -0.32 -5.26
C ILE A 197 10.32 -0.81 -3.92
N VAL A 198 10.80 -1.97 -3.48
CA VAL A 198 10.61 -2.45 -2.11
C VAL A 198 11.76 -1.96 -1.25
N VAL A 199 11.43 -1.49 -0.06
CA VAL A 199 12.38 -1.03 0.95
C VAL A 199 11.96 -1.61 2.28
N GLN A 200 12.89 -2.27 2.96
CA GLN A 200 12.66 -2.82 4.29
C GLN A 200 13.87 -2.58 5.20
N SER A 201 13.60 -2.26 6.46
CA SER A 201 14.57 -2.20 7.55
C SER A 201 14.46 -3.49 8.37
N THR A 202 15.11 -4.56 7.93
CA THR A 202 15.05 -5.90 8.57
C THR A 202 15.61 -5.93 10.00
N LYS A 203 16.43 -4.94 10.35
CA LYS A 203 17.00 -4.75 11.70
C LYS A 203 16.30 -3.67 12.53
N PHE A 204 15.23 -3.06 12.01
CA PHE A 204 14.41 -2.06 12.70
C PHE A 204 15.21 -0.89 13.31
N ASN A 205 16.28 -0.47 12.63
CA ASN A 205 17.19 0.59 13.11
C ASN A 205 17.13 1.85 12.24
N GLY A 206 16.13 1.92 11.35
CA GLY A 206 15.92 3.02 10.41
C GLY A 206 16.92 3.07 9.25
N ARG A 207 17.72 2.01 9.04
CA ARG A 207 18.55 1.82 7.86
C ARG A 207 17.83 0.93 6.86
N PHE A 208 18.01 1.23 5.58
CA PHE A 208 17.54 0.39 4.49
C PHE A 208 18.59 -0.67 4.23
N ASP A 209 18.30 -1.91 4.61
CA ASP A 209 19.22 -3.04 4.45
C ASP A 209 18.67 -4.16 3.56
N ASP A 210 17.39 -4.09 3.18
CA ASP A 210 16.83 -4.88 2.09
C ASP A 210 16.08 -3.97 1.12
N VAL A 211 16.59 -3.87 -0.11
CA VAL A 211 16.10 -2.97 -1.16
C VAL A 211 16.23 -3.63 -2.51
N TRP A 212 15.11 -3.73 -3.22
CA TRP A 212 15.03 -4.27 -4.57
C TRP A 212 13.87 -3.63 -5.34
N ALA A 213 13.75 -3.92 -6.62
CA ALA A 213 12.61 -3.50 -7.43
C ALA A 213 12.02 -4.66 -8.23
N PHE A 214 10.78 -4.48 -8.66
CA PHE A 214 10.06 -5.39 -9.54
C PHE A 214 9.15 -4.61 -10.48
N TYR A 215 8.81 -5.19 -11.64
CA TYR A 215 8.04 -4.51 -12.67
C TYR A 215 6.55 -4.77 -12.48
N GLN A 216 6.13 -6.04 -12.60
CA GLN A 216 4.72 -6.42 -12.51
C GLN A 216 4.44 -7.12 -11.18
N HIS A 217 5.08 -8.26 -10.94
CA HIS A 217 4.86 -9.11 -9.78
C HIS A 217 6.04 -9.11 -8.80
N ILE A 218 5.75 -9.10 -7.49
CA ILE A 218 6.77 -8.98 -6.44
C ILE A 218 7.66 -10.22 -6.29
N ASP A 219 7.23 -11.35 -6.83
CA ASP A 219 7.92 -12.64 -6.84
C ASP A 219 8.77 -12.86 -8.10
N GLU A 220 8.82 -11.88 -9.01
CA GLU A 220 9.75 -11.85 -10.14
C GLU A 220 11.21 -11.76 -9.70
N GLU A 221 12.13 -12.02 -10.63
CA GLU A 221 13.56 -11.82 -10.40
C GLU A 221 13.81 -10.36 -9.98
N PRO A 222 14.40 -10.12 -8.79
CA PRO A 222 14.56 -8.77 -8.28
C PRO A 222 15.50 -7.93 -9.15
N ASP A 223 15.06 -6.74 -9.52
CA ASP A 223 15.94 -5.71 -10.09
C ASP A 223 16.71 -4.99 -8.98
N THR A 224 17.94 -4.61 -9.29
CA THR A 224 18.81 -3.89 -8.35
C THR A 224 18.55 -2.39 -8.38
N VAL A 225 18.46 -1.78 -7.20
CA VAL A 225 18.32 -0.33 -7.06
C VAL A 225 19.60 0.23 -6.45
N GLY A 226 20.29 1.12 -7.15
CA GLY A 226 21.46 1.81 -6.59
C GLY A 226 21.05 2.72 -5.43
N HIS A 227 21.52 2.44 -4.21
CA HIS A 227 21.10 3.18 -3.02
C HIS A 227 22.22 3.29 -1.97
N SER A 228 21.99 4.11 -0.96
CA SER A 228 22.73 4.09 0.30
C SER A 228 21.82 3.64 1.45
N ASN A 229 22.41 3.32 2.60
CA ASN A 229 21.69 2.87 3.80
C ASN A 229 20.59 3.82 4.31
N SER A 230 20.49 5.05 3.79
CA SER A 230 19.51 6.06 4.23
C SER A 230 18.83 6.81 3.08
N ARG A 231 19.14 6.46 1.82
CA ARG A 231 18.64 7.20 0.66
C ARG A 231 18.52 6.27 -0.55
N ILE A 232 17.30 6.16 -1.07
CA ILE A 232 17.00 5.39 -2.27
C ILE A 232 16.38 6.33 -3.31
N PRO A 233 17.06 6.60 -4.45
CA PRO A 233 16.55 7.50 -5.47
C PRO A 233 15.30 6.90 -6.15
N TYR A 234 14.36 7.77 -6.55
CA TYR A 234 13.20 7.39 -7.35
C TYR A 234 12.66 8.59 -8.15
N HIS A 235 11.81 8.31 -9.13
CA HIS A 235 11.16 9.27 -10.00
C HIS A 235 9.67 9.37 -9.63
N PRO A 236 9.23 10.44 -8.93
CA PRO A 236 7.84 10.64 -8.54
C PRO A 236 6.93 11.09 -9.70
N ILE A 237 5.63 10.79 -9.57
CA ILE A 237 4.58 11.35 -10.46
C ILE A 237 4.54 12.87 -10.37
N GLY A 238 4.68 13.52 -11.53
CA GLY A 238 4.48 14.97 -11.70
C GLY A 238 5.47 15.84 -10.91
N LYS A 239 6.59 15.28 -10.47
CA LYS A 239 7.60 15.98 -9.67
C LYS A 239 9.03 15.69 -10.18
N PRO A 240 10.01 16.54 -9.83
CA PRO A 240 11.43 16.24 -10.04
C PRO A 240 11.88 15.01 -9.24
N ASN A 241 13.03 14.45 -9.63
CA ASN A 241 13.67 13.32 -8.95
C ASN A 241 13.80 13.56 -7.45
N ASP A 242 13.55 12.52 -6.67
CA ASP A 242 13.51 12.58 -5.22
C ASP A 242 14.16 11.31 -4.62
N ALA A 243 14.13 11.18 -3.29
CA ALA A 243 14.61 9.99 -2.61
C ALA A 243 13.70 9.56 -1.47
N ILE A 244 13.53 8.25 -1.35
CA ILE A 244 12.98 7.61 -0.16
C ILE A 244 14.02 7.76 0.95
N THR A 245 13.58 8.30 2.09
CA THR A 245 14.43 8.60 3.25
C THR A 245 13.69 8.28 4.54
N LYS A 246 14.43 8.19 5.65
CA LYS A 246 13.82 8.02 6.98
C LYS A 246 12.75 9.09 7.29
N ALA A 247 12.96 10.34 6.85
CA ALA A 247 11.99 11.41 7.07
C ALA A 247 10.64 11.13 6.40
N MET A 248 10.65 10.45 5.25
CA MET A 248 9.43 10.04 4.55
C MET A 248 8.69 8.95 5.33
N LEU A 249 9.41 7.95 5.86
CA LEU A 249 8.83 6.95 6.77
C LEU A 249 8.27 7.60 8.04
N ASP A 250 9.03 8.49 8.68
CA ASP A 250 8.60 9.21 9.89
C ASP A 250 7.32 10.02 9.64
N GLU A 251 7.20 10.67 8.47
CA GLU A 251 5.97 11.37 8.07
C GLU A 251 4.78 10.40 8.00
N LYS A 252 4.96 9.23 7.36
CA LYS A 252 3.88 8.24 7.23
C LYS A 252 3.57 7.52 8.53
N THR A 253 4.54 7.32 9.41
CA THR A 253 4.33 6.83 10.78
C THR A 253 3.42 7.78 11.54
N ASN A 254 3.64 9.10 11.42
CA ASN A 254 2.76 10.08 12.03
C ASN A 254 1.32 10.04 11.46
N ILE A 255 1.15 9.74 10.17
CA ILE A 255 -0.18 9.51 9.57
C ILE A 255 -0.81 8.24 10.12
N MET A 256 -0.08 7.14 10.23
CA MET A 256 -0.55 5.89 10.83
C MET A 256 -1.02 6.09 12.27
N LEU A 257 -0.19 6.74 13.10
CA LEU A 257 -0.53 7.07 14.50
C LEU A 257 -1.75 7.99 14.61
N LEU A 258 -1.91 8.94 13.68
CA LEU A 258 -3.10 9.79 13.59
C LEU A 258 -4.36 8.95 13.31
N ILE A 259 -4.26 7.99 12.39
CA ILE A 259 -5.34 7.05 12.05
C ILE A 259 -5.67 6.18 13.27
N GLN A 260 -4.68 5.56 13.90
CA GLN A 260 -4.87 4.75 15.11
C GLN A 260 -5.51 5.55 16.26
N ARG A 261 -5.15 6.82 16.44
CA ARG A 261 -5.82 7.68 17.42
C ARG A 261 -7.29 7.91 17.07
N ALA A 262 -7.58 8.19 15.82
CA ALA A 262 -8.96 8.38 15.36
C ALA A 262 -9.79 7.09 15.48
N SER A 263 -9.20 5.91 15.21
CA SER A 263 -9.90 4.62 15.31
C SER A 263 -10.37 4.37 16.75
N ARG A 264 -9.49 4.64 17.74
CA ARG A 264 -9.85 4.59 19.17
C ARG A 264 -10.98 5.55 19.53
N GLU A 265 -10.93 6.80 19.06
CA GLU A 265 -12.00 7.78 19.32
C GLU A 265 -13.33 7.46 18.60
N CYS A 266 -13.27 6.64 17.55
CA CYS A 266 -14.42 6.06 16.86
C CYS A 266 -14.94 4.77 17.51
N GLY A 267 -14.25 4.22 18.50
CA GLY A 267 -14.59 2.94 19.12
C GLY A 267 -14.40 1.74 18.17
N LEU A 268 -13.52 1.88 17.17
CA LEU A 268 -13.18 0.78 16.26
C LEU A 268 -12.24 -0.20 16.97
N THR A 269 -12.45 -1.48 16.70
CA THR A 269 -11.68 -2.59 17.27
C THR A 269 -11.17 -3.48 16.14
N LYS A 270 -10.42 -4.54 16.45
CA LYS A 270 -9.99 -5.55 15.46
C LYS A 270 -11.12 -6.13 14.62
N GLU A 271 -12.33 -6.23 15.16
CA GLU A 271 -13.51 -6.70 14.42
C GLU A 271 -13.88 -5.75 13.25
N ASN A 272 -13.43 -4.50 13.29
CA ASN A 272 -13.68 -3.53 12.24
C ASN A 272 -12.62 -3.53 11.13
N PHE A 273 -11.44 -4.11 11.33
CA PHE A 273 -10.39 -4.12 10.31
C PHE A 273 -10.31 -5.49 9.64
N SER A 274 -9.79 -5.51 8.41
CA SER A 274 -9.48 -6.76 7.70
C SER A 274 -8.05 -7.18 8.07
N ASP A 275 -7.88 -8.46 8.37
CA ASP A 275 -6.57 -9.10 8.54
C ASP A 275 -5.99 -9.65 7.23
N GLY A 276 -6.66 -9.36 6.10
CA GLY A 276 -6.27 -9.88 4.81
C GLY A 276 -6.47 -11.39 4.67
N LYS A 277 -7.34 -12.02 5.47
CA LYS A 277 -7.82 -13.37 5.13
C LYS A 277 -9.02 -13.23 4.20
N ARG A 278 -8.98 -13.95 3.06
CA ARG A 278 -10.19 -14.15 2.25
C ARG A 278 -11.14 -14.99 3.09
N GLU A 279 -12.32 -14.46 3.40
CA GLU A 279 -13.43 -15.30 3.86
C GLU A 279 -13.82 -16.16 2.65
N GLU A 280 -13.52 -17.47 2.73
CA GLU A 280 -13.92 -18.48 1.73
C GLU A 280 -15.43 -18.71 1.71
#